data_AF-A0A1H1VU94-F1
#
_entry.id   AF-A0A1H1VU94-F1
#
_cell.length_a   1.000
_cell.length_b   1.000
_cell.length_c   1.000
_cell.angle_alpha   90.00
_cell.angle_beta   90.00
_cell.angle_gamma   90.00
#
_symmetry.space_group_name_H-M   'P 1'
#
loop_
_entity.id
_entity.type
_entity.pdbx_description
1 polymer ?
#
loop_
_entity_poly.entity_id
_entity_poly.type
_entity_poly.pdbx_seq_one_letter_code
_entity_poly.pdbx_strand_id
1 'polypeptide(L)'
;MSWRIKRKKRTFLIPAIFSLIILSFFVFLFSMDNGDTYKKNNQKTNSNIVFTDKENVYEKIKQKDIIRYLIIGDSIGQGDGAATEFKWFNQLSKKLETTNGVISFPYKITTPGSTVFNGWFDFQNKDFNRDMDLVFISFGQNDQNIMSENQFGAVYESLIRKVKSKYKNAEIYTIIESSIQAEKMPRIIKELSDYYGTTVIDTRIAFKESSKDYKTLSFDGTHPNNDGYTLYSNYIYNHITKRLSLNPVVNVDVNKRNLYSNSSIYQEAKLTSAFEELKEGAKSSKIRFNGSYLGLSINKNSSGGKFQIYIDGKFIKELSSYNKFPITHKVLIIDELSDTEHILEIRLPDSNKKIDLKGMITE
;
A
#
# COMPACT_ATOMS: atom_id res chain seq x y z
N MET A 1 -43.81 3.34 -72.54
CA MET A 1 -44.01 2.60 -71.28
C MET A 1 -43.08 3.20 -70.22
N SER A 2 -43.61 3.47 -69.03
CA SER A 2 -42.96 4.02 -67.83
C SER A 2 -42.60 5.51 -67.79
N TRP A 3 -43.39 6.20 -66.96
CA TRP A 3 -43.36 7.61 -66.60
C TRP A 3 -42.25 7.98 -65.61
N ARG A 4 -41.65 9.16 -65.80
CA ARG A 4 -40.85 9.90 -64.81
C ARG A 4 -41.78 10.77 -63.96
N ILE A 5 -41.78 10.58 -62.63
CA ILE A 5 -42.30 11.57 -61.68
C ILE A 5 -41.25 11.85 -60.60
N LYS A 6 -40.91 13.14 -60.50
CA LYS A 6 -40.06 13.79 -59.48
C LYS A 6 -40.65 13.61 -58.07
N ARG A 7 -39.79 13.45 -57.06
CA ARG A 7 -40.07 14.00 -55.72
C ARG A 7 -38.88 14.75 -55.14
N LYS A 8 -39.25 15.88 -54.54
CA LYS A 8 -38.46 17.03 -54.09
C LYS A 8 -37.67 16.74 -52.82
N LYS A 9 -36.53 17.42 -52.70
CA LYS A 9 -35.83 17.71 -51.45
C LYS A 9 -36.80 18.32 -50.43
N ARG A 10 -36.85 17.75 -49.23
CA ARG A 10 -37.31 18.44 -48.02
C ARG A 10 -36.27 18.21 -46.92
N THR A 11 -35.70 19.32 -46.52
CA THR A 11 -34.95 19.56 -45.30
C THR A 11 -35.75 19.10 -44.08
N PHE A 12 -35.11 18.32 -43.21
CA PHE A 12 -35.51 18.18 -41.82
C PHE A 12 -34.35 18.68 -40.95
N LEU A 13 -34.54 19.87 -40.38
CA LEU A 13 -33.84 20.30 -39.18
C LEU A 13 -34.31 19.40 -38.04
N ILE A 14 -33.39 18.66 -37.42
CA ILE A 14 -33.60 18.09 -36.10
C ILE A 14 -32.99 19.09 -35.10
N PRO A 15 -33.73 19.52 -34.06
CA PRO A 15 -33.22 20.45 -33.06
C PRO A 15 -32.09 19.82 -32.24
N ALA A 16 -31.07 20.64 -31.97
CA ALA A 16 -29.96 20.36 -31.08
C ALA A 16 -30.43 20.10 -29.64
N ILE A 17 -30.71 18.85 -29.29
CA ILE A 17 -30.85 18.40 -27.90
C ILE A 17 -30.32 16.97 -27.79
N PHE A 18 -29.02 16.73 -28.03
CA PHE A 18 -28.35 15.50 -27.56
C PHE A 18 -26.83 15.63 -27.37
N SER A 19 -26.28 16.85 -27.40
CA SER A 19 -24.82 17.09 -27.36
C SER A 19 -24.32 17.82 -26.11
N LEU A 20 -25.12 17.88 -25.03
CA LEU A 20 -24.76 18.61 -23.80
C LEU A 20 -24.63 17.74 -22.55
N ILE A 21 -24.91 16.43 -22.65
CA ILE A 21 -24.75 15.49 -21.51
C ILE A 21 -23.44 14.69 -21.59
N ILE A 22 -22.78 14.65 -22.76
CA ILE A 22 -21.52 13.91 -22.93
C ILE A 22 -20.27 14.79 -22.73
N LEU A 23 -20.41 16.12 -22.77
CA LEU A 23 -19.28 17.04 -22.58
C LEU A 23 -19.05 17.46 -21.11
N SER A 24 -20.04 17.27 -20.22
CA SER A 24 -19.89 17.55 -18.78
C SER A 24 -19.21 16.42 -18.00
N PHE A 25 -19.17 15.20 -18.55
CA PHE A 25 -18.50 14.06 -17.91
C PHE A 25 -16.99 14.01 -18.18
N PHE A 26 -16.51 14.63 -19.26
CA PHE A 26 -15.08 14.65 -19.60
C PHE A 26 -14.28 15.77 -18.93
N VAL A 27 -14.93 16.83 -18.45
CA VAL A 27 -14.26 17.93 -17.73
C VAL A 27 -14.03 17.59 -16.25
N PHE A 28 -14.75 16.62 -15.69
CA PHE A 28 -14.59 16.23 -14.27
C PHE A 28 -13.40 15.28 -14.01
N LEU A 29 -12.82 14.68 -15.05
CA LEU A 29 -11.70 13.73 -14.93
C LEU A 29 -10.31 14.36 -15.10
N PHE A 30 -10.21 15.67 -15.38
CA PHE A 30 -8.93 16.34 -15.66
C PHE A 30 -8.67 17.62 -14.85
N SER A 31 -9.38 17.85 -13.73
CA SER A 31 -9.13 19.04 -12.88
C SER A 31 -9.13 18.77 -11.38
N MET A 32 -8.57 17.63 -10.95
CA MET A 32 -8.13 17.46 -9.56
C MET A 32 -6.60 17.52 -9.48
N ASP A 33 -6.07 18.66 -9.91
CA ASP A 33 -4.79 19.19 -9.46
C ASP A 33 -4.98 20.72 -9.38
N ASN A 34 -4.60 21.30 -8.24
CA ASN A 34 -4.77 22.69 -7.79
C ASN A 34 -5.87 22.95 -6.74
N GLY A 35 -5.41 23.53 -5.64
CA GLY A 35 -6.16 23.80 -4.42
C GLY A 35 -7.19 24.92 -4.52
N ASP A 36 -7.95 25.00 -3.43
CA ASP A 36 -8.76 26.12 -2.96
C ASP A 36 -9.53 26.94 -4.00
N THR A 37 -10.85 26.71 -4.06
CA THR A 37 -11.85 27.78 -3.83
C THR A 37 -13.27 27.23 -3.92
N TYR A 38 -13.95 27.08 -2.79
CA TYR A 38 -15.42 27.16 -2.75
C TYR A 38 -15.86 27.92 -1.50
N LYS A 39 -16.14 29.23 -1.67
CA LYS A 39 -16.91 30.03 -0.72
C LYS A 39 -18.39 30.04 -1.14
N LYS A 40 -19.20 29.55 -0.19
CA LYS A 40 -20.64 29.72 0.07
C LYS A 40 -21.47 30.67 -0.83
N ASN A 41 -22.67 30.18 -1.17
CA ASN A 41 -23.93 30.90 -0.87
C ASN A 41 -25.06 29.92 -0.50
N ASN A 42 -25.83 30.31 0.52
CA ASN A 42 -26.69 29.50 1.40
C ASN A 42 -28.11 29.24 0.85
N GLN A 43 -28.78 28.16 1.29
CA GLN A 43 -29.90 28.25 2.26
C GLN A 43 -30.50 26.88 2.69
N LYS A 44 -30.48 26.66 4.01
CA LYS A 44 -31.40 25.89 4.87
C LYS A 44 -31.65 24.39 4.58
N THR A 45 -30.83 23.56 5.22
CA THR A 45 -31.30 22.61 6.24
C THR A 45 -30.19 22.49 7.29
N ASN A 46 -30.46 22.95 8.52
CA ASN A 46 -29.52 22.82 9.64
C ASN A 46 -29.60 21.39 10.18
N SER A 47 -28.81 20.48 9.61
CA SER A 47 -28.15 19.45 10.41
C SER A 47 -26.73 19.95 10.63
N ASN A 48 -26.42 20.37 11.85
CA ASN A 48 -25.03 20.51 12.26
C ASN A 48 -24.44 19.09 12.25
N ILE A 49 -23.83 18.67 11.14
CA ILE A 49 -22.91 17.54 11.13
C ILE A 49 -21.72 18.01 11.97
N VAL A 50 -21.80 17.76 13.26
CA VAL A 50 -20.66 17.82 14.15
C VAL A 50 -19.80 16.64 13.74
N PHE A 51 -18.75 16.87 12.95
CA PHE A 51 -17.68 15.89 12.82
C PHE A 51 -17.08 15.73 14.23
N THR A 52 -17.45 14.67 14.92
CA THR A 52 -16.82 14.36 16.20
C THR A 52 -15.53 13.62 15.88
N ASP A 53 -14.39 14.14 16.33
CA ASP A 53 -13.06 13.52 16.25
C ASP A 53 -12.95 12.22 17.07
N LYS A 54 -14.05 11.49 17.25
CA LYS A 54 -14.15 10.26 18.05
C LYS A 54 -14.81 9.11 17.31
N GLU A 55 -15.39 9.37 16.14
CA GLU A 55 -16.10 8.32 15.42
C GLU A 55 -15.13 7.35 14.73
N ASN A 56 -15.26 6.07 15.07
CA ASN A 56 -14.52 5.01 14.42
C ASN A 56 -15.21 4.54 13.12
N VAL A 57 -14.52 3.72 12.33
CA VAL A 57 -15.05 3.22 11.05
C VAL A 57 -16.43 2.56 11.19
N TYR A 58 -16.71 1.87 12.29
CA TYR A 58 -17.97 1.16 12.48
C TYR A 58 -19.14 2.10 12.79
N GLU A 59 -18.88 3.18 13.54
CA GLU A 59 -19.86 4.24 13.79
C GLU A 59 -20.19 4.97 12.49
N LYS A 60 -19.17 5.29 11.69
CA LYS A 60 -19.34 5.89 10.37
C LYS A 60 -20.17 5.01 9.43
N ILE A 61 -19.93 3.69 9.41
CA ILE A 61 -20.76 2.78 8.60
C ILE A 61 -22.24 2.86 9.01
N LYS A 62 -22.53 2.87 10.32
CA LYS A 62 -23.92 2.93 10.83
C LYS A 62 -24.60 4.25 10.47
N GLN A 63 -23.86 5.34 10.50
CA GLN A 63 -24.33 6.68 10.16
C GLN A 63 -24.42 6.93 8.65
N LYS A 64 -23.88 6.01 7.83
CA LYS A 64 -23.75 6.14 6.37
C LYS A 64 -22.82 7.27 5.96
N ASP A 65 -21.84 7.54 6.81
CA ASP A 65 -20.83 8.56 6.61
C ASP A 65 -19.73 8.09 5.66
N ILE A 66 -18.98 9.05 5.12
CA ILE A 66 -17.87 8.75 4.21
C ILE A 66 -16.74 8.05 4.96
N ILE A 67 -16.27 6.94 4.38
CA ILE A 67 -15.12 6.18 4.89
C ILE A 67 -13.90 6.43 4.02
N ARG A 68 -12.79 6.79 4.65
CA ARG A 68 -11.48 6.84 4.02
C ARG A 68 -10.66 5.67 4.53
N TYR A 69 -10.17 4.83 3.64
CA TYR A 69 -9.28 3.75 4.06
C TYR A 69 -7.98 3.77 3.28
N LEU A 70 -6.89 3.46 3.98
CA LEU A 70 -5.54 3.45 3.44
C LEU A 70 -5.06 2.00 3.29
N ILE A 71 -4.44 1.70 2.16
CA ILE A 71 -3.78 0.42 1.91
C ILE A 71 -2.28 0.67 1.90
N ILE A 72 -1.56 0.06 2.83
CA ILE A 72 -0.10 0.04 2.87
C ILE A 72 0.32 -1.40 2.52
N GLY A 73 0.97 -1.60 1.39
CA GLY A 73 1.27 -2.98 0.96
C GLY A 73 2.15 -3.10 -0.27
N ASP A 74 2.23 -4.32 -0.80
CA ASP A 74 2.96 -4.62 -2.02
C ASP A 74 2.03 -4.76 -3.26
N SER A 75 2.37 -5.64 -4.20
CA SER A 75 1.55 -5.93 -5.38
C SER A 75 0.19 -6.56 -5.04
N ILE A 76 0.10 -7.36 -3.97
CA ILE A 76 -1.18 -7.93 -3.51
C ILE A 76 -2.04 -6.83 -2.87
N GLY A 77 -1.43 -5.94 -2.08
CA GLY A 77 -2.07 -4.72 -1.60
C GLY A 77 -2.60 -3.84 -2.75
N GLN A 78 -1.84 -3.75 -3.85
CA GLN A 78 -2.22 -3.02 -5.06
C GLN A 78 -3.33 -3.71 -5.89
N GLY A 79 -3.60 -4.99 -5.63
CA GLY A 79 -4.56 -5.82 -6.35
C GLY A 79 -4.03 -6.31 -7.71
N ASP A 80 -2.73 -6.52 -7.85
CA ASP A 80 -2.15 -7.07 -9.08
C ASP A 80 -2.59 -8.52 -9.29
N GLY A 81 -2.74 -8.95 -10.56
CA GLY A 81 -3.28 -10.27 -10.92
C GLY A 81 -4.77 -10.28 -11.30
N ALA A 82 -5.48 -9.16 -11.11
CA ALA A 82 -6.89 -9.02 -11.50
C ALA A 82 -7.18 -7.75 -12.30
N ALA A 83 -8.28 -7.79 -13.05
CA ALA A 83 -8.84 -6.61 -13.70
C ALA A 83 -9.32 -5.59 -12.66
N THR A 84 -9.39 -4.32 -13.06
CA THR A 84 -9.58 -3.18 -12.15
C THR A 84 -10.81 -3.35 -11.24
N GLU A 85 -11.95 -3.73 -11.80
CA GLU A 85 -13.20 -3.92 -11.07
C GLU A 85 -13.15 -5.10 -10.06
N PHE A 86 -12.27 -6.07 -10.30
CA PHE A 86 -12.09 -7.25 -9.45
C PHE A 86 -11.00 -7.08 -8.39
N LYS A 87 -10.29 -5.95 -8.35
CA LYS A 87 -9.37 -5.68 -7.24
C LYS A 87 -10.14 -5.65 -5.92
N TRP A 88 -9.60 -6.31 -4.89
CA TRP A 88 -10.33 -6.57 -3.64
C TRP A 88 -10.90 -5.31 -2.97
N PHE A 89 -10.18 -4.18 -3.03
CA PHE A 89 -10.60 -2.91 -2.45
C PHE A 89 -11.70 -2.24 -3.29
N ASN A 90 -11.70 -2.38 -4.62
CA ASN A 90 -12.79 -1.87 -5.46
C ASN A 90 -14.09 -2.65 -5.21
N GLN A 91 -13.98 -3.98 -5.10
CA GLN A 91 -15.10 -4.83 -4.71
C GLN A 91 -15.60 -4.52 -3.28
N LEU A 92 -14.68 -4.26 -2.34
CA LEU A 92 -15.03 -3.89 -0.96
C LEU A 92 -15.78 -2.56 -0.92
N SER A 93 -15.25 -1.53 -1.61
CA SER A 93 -15.92 -0.24 -1.74
C SER A 93 -17.31 -0.38 -2.35
N LYS A 94 -17.45 -1.22 -3.38
CA LYS A 94 -18.75 -1.47 -3.98
C LYS A 94 -19.72 -2.15 -3.02
N LYS A 95 -19.26 -3.12 -2.22
CA LYS A 95 -20.08 -3.82 -1.22
C LYS A 95 -20.55 -2.89 -0.10
N LEU A 96 -19.67 -2.03 0.41
CA LEU A 96 -20.01 -1.02 1.42
C LEU A 96 -21.05 -0.04 0.87
N GLU A 97 -20.91 0.40 -0.38
CA GLU A 97 -21.88 1.28 -1.03
C GLU A 97 -23.24 0.60 -1.19
N THR A 98 -23.28 -0.58 -1.82
CA THR A 98 -24.55 -1.23 -2.17
C THR A 98 -25.28 -1.82 -0.97
N THR A 99 -24.55 -2.27 0.06
CA THR A 99 -25.13 -2.98 1.19
C THR A 99 -25.34 -2.07 2.41
N ASN A 100 -24.44 -1.12 2.64
CA ASN A 100 -24.53 -0.22 3.80
C ASN A 100 -24.94 1.21 3.42
N GLY A 101 -24.96 1.57 2.13
CA GLY A 101 -25.21 2.93 1.68
C GLY A 101 -24.03 3.87 1.94
N VAL A 102 -22.82 3.32 2.08
CA VAL A 102 -21.62 4.06 2.47
C VAL A 102 -20.71 4.30 1.28
N ILE A 103 -20.35 5.57 1.04
CA ILE A 103 -19.31 5.92 0.08
C ILE A 103 -17.95 5.75 0.74
N SER A 104 -17.02 5.07 0.06
CA SER A 104 -15.67 4.87 0.56
C SER A 104 -14.59 5.25 -0.46
N PHE A 105 -13.47 5.77 0.04
CA PHE A 105 -12.34 6.23 -0.76
C PHE A 105 -11.07 5.47 -0.39
N PRO A 106 -10.56 4.58 -1.27
CA PRO A 106 -9.27 3.93 -1.10
C PRO A 106 -8.10 4.89 -1.36
N TYR A 107 -7.19 5.00 -0.42
CA TYR A 107 -5.86 5.57 -0.55
C TYR A 107 -4.81 4.46 -0.58
N LYS A 108 -3.66 4.71 -1.20
CA LYS A 108 -2.62 3.69 -1.37
C LYS A 108 -1.21 4.22 -1.11
N ILE A 109 -0.46 3.41 -0.39
CA ILE A 109 1.00 3.38 -0.35
C ILE A 109 1.39 1.96 -0.71
N THR A 110 1.37 1.66 -2.01
CA THR A 110 1.64 0.33 -2.52
C THR A 110 2.78 0.34 -3.53
N THR A 111 3.75 -0.56 -3.34
CA THR A 111 4.87 -0.73 -4.27
C THR A 111 5.02 -2.21 -4.62
N PRO A 112 4.83 -2.62 -5.89
CA PRO A 112 4.97 -4.02 -6.30
C PRO A 112 6.33 -4.63 -5.93
N GLY A 113 6.32 -5.85 -5.41
CA GLY A 113 7.54 -6.58 -5.01
C GLY A 113 8.30 -5.95 -3.84
N SER A 114 7.66 -5.10 -3.05
CA SER A 114 8.28 -4.43 -1.90
C SER A 114 8.05 -5.18 -0.59
N THR A 115 8.87 -4.88 0.43
CA THR A 115 8.77 -5.43 1.78
C THR A 115 8.12 -4.44 2.74
N VAL A 116 7.85 -4.87 3.97
CA VAL A 116 7.31 -4.01 5.03
C VAL A 116 8.19 -2.79 5.31
N PHE A 117 9.52 -2.89 5.14
CA PHE A 117 10.43 -1.75 5.28
C PHE A 117 10.16 -0.65 4.26
N ASN A 118 9.82 -1.02 3.02
CA ASN A 118 9.39 -0.05 2.02
C ASN A 118 8.08 0.62 2.43
N GLY A 119 7.10 -0.16 2.89
CA GLY A 119 5.82 0.36 3.38
C GLY A 119 5.98 1.33 4.54
N TRP A 120 6.80 0.98 5.53
CA TRP A 120 7.14 1.82 6.68
C TRP A 120 7.78 3.13 6.25
N PHE A 121 8.79 3.07 5.38
CA PHE A 121 9.49 4.26 4.90
C PHE A 121 8.59 5.16 4.05
N ASP A 122 7.79 4.59 3.15
CA ASP A 122 6.90 5.39 2.31
C ASP A 122 5.74 5.98 3.13
N PHE A 123 5.25 5.29 4.16
CA PHE A 123 4.20 5.79 5.03
C PHE A 123 4.62 7.02 5.84
N GLN A 124 5.81 7.01 6.45
CA GLN A 124 6.26 8.17 7.22
C GLN A 124 6.45 9.41 6.33
N ASN A 125 6.88 9.22 5.09
CA ASN A 125 7.16 10.30 4.14
C ASN A 125 5.93 10.74 3.33
N LYS A 126 4.78 10.07 3.51
CA LYS A 126 3.54 10.40 2.80
C LYS A 126 2.58 11.12 3.73
N ASP A 127 2.20 12.33 3.34
CA ASP A 127 1.07 13.03 3.93
C ASP A 127 -0.11 13.08 2.96
N PHE A 128 -1.28 12.66 3.46
CA PHE A 128 -2.55 12.73 2.73
C PHE A 128 -3.36 13.96 3.12
N ASN A 129 -2.88 14.73 4.11
CA ASN A 129 -3.52 15.93 4.63
C ASN A 129 -4.98 15.67 5.07
N ARG A 130 -5.21 14.48 5.65
CA ARG A 130 -6.51 13.98 6.14
C ARG A 130 -6.33 12.72 6.99
N ASP A 131 -7.28 12.47 7.88
CA ASP A 131 -7.34 11.23 8.65
C ASP A 131 -7.90 10.05 7.84
N MET A 132 -7.51 8.85 8.28
CA MET A 132 -8.00 7.57 7.79
C MET A 132 -8.86 6.90 8.86
N ASP A 133 -9.96 6.28 8.43
CA ASP A 133 -10.90 5.57 9.31
C ASP A 133 -10.51 4.09 9.46
N LEU A 134 -9.90 3.52 8.42
CA LEU A 134 -9.47 2.14 8.34
C LEU A 134 -8.13 2.04 7.60
N VAL A 135 -7.20 1.25 8.11
CA VAL A 135 -5.90 1.02 7.45
C VAL A 135 -5.70 -0.47 7.26
N PHE A 136 -5.35 -0.86 6.03
CA PHE A 136 -4.92 -2.21 5.69
C PHE A 136 -3.40 -2.26 5.57
N ILE A 137 -2.77 -3.23 6.24
CA ILE A 137 -1.34 -3.53 6.11
C ILE A 137 -1.21 -4.90 5.45
N SER A 138 -0.68 -4.98 4.23
CA SER A 138 -0.52 -6.21 3.44
C SER A 138 0.93 -6.40 3.03
N PHE A 139 1.66 -7.20 3.79
CA PHE A 139 3.05 -7.59 3.53
C PHE A 139 3.29 -9.01 4.06
N GLY A 140 4.41 -9.61 3.64
CA GLY A 140 4.84 -10.92 4.10
C GLY A 140 5.34 -11.80 2.96
N GLN A 141 4.69 -11.78 1.79
CA GLN A 141 5.08 -12.65 0.68
C GLN A 141 6.51 -12.38 0.22
N ASN A 142 6.84 -11.10 -0.03
CA ASN A 142 8.17 -10.69 -0.46
C ASN A 142 9.21 -10.72 0.68
N ASP A 143 8.76 -10.57 1.93
CA ASP A 143 9.61 -10.47 3.11
C ASP A 143 10.27 -11.81 3.50
N GLN A 144 9.62 -12.95 3.21
CA GLN A 144 10.03 -14.31 3.61
C GLN A 144 11.50 -14.67 3.32
N ASN A 145 12.08 -14.13 2.24
CA ASN A 145 13.43 -14.47 1.79
C ASN A 145 14.42 -13.29 1.87
N ILE A 146 13.98 -12.14 2.39
CA ILE A 146 14.76 -10.90 2.39
C ILE A 146 15.03 -10.42 3.83
N MET A 147 14.15 -10.75 4.77
CA MET A 147 14.22 -10.31 6.16
C MET A 147 14.20 -11.50 7.12
N SER A 148 14.92 -11.39 8.22
CA SER A 148 14.77 -12.32 9.35
C SER A 148 13.40 -12.13 10.02
N GLU A 149 12.97 -13.12 10.81
CA GLU A 149 11.72 -13.01 11.59
C GLU A 149 11.76 -11.79 12.56
N ASN A 150 12.92 -11.53 13.18
CA ASN A 150 13.09 -10.38 14.06
C ASN A 150 13.03 -9.05 13.29
N GLN A 151 13.68 -8.96 12.13
CA GLN A 151 13.63 -7.78 11.27
C GLN A 151 12.22 -7.50 10.80
N PHE A 152 11.52 -8.52 10.30
CA PHE A 152 10.14 -8.39 9.85
C PHE A 152 9.23 -7.95 11.00
N GLY A 153 9.28 -8.64 12.14
CA GLY A 153 8.49 -8.29 13.32
C GLY A 153 8.77 -6.87 13.81
N ALA A 154 10.04 -6.47 13.90
CA ALA A 154 10.42 -5.15 14.38
C ALA A 154 9.89 -4.02 13.50
N VAL A 155 10.03 -4.15 12.17
CA VAL A 155 9.57 -3.13 11.22
C VAL A 155 8.03 -3.14 11.10
N TYR A 156 7.39 -4.30 11.10
CA TYR A 156 5.93 -4.43 11.04
C TYR A 156 5.26 -3.83 12.29
N GLU A 157 5.81 -4.11 13.47
CA GLU A 157 5.41 -3.49 14.74
C GLU A 157 5.53 -1.97 14.68
N SER A 158 6.67 -1.47 14.17
CA SER A 158 6.91 -0.03 14.02
C SER A 158 5.91 0.62 13.07
N LEU A 159 5.53 -0.06 11.99
CA LEU A 159 4.48 0.40 11.08
C LEU A 159 3.11 0.46 11.77
N ILE A 160 2.68 -0.57 12.51
CA ILE A 160 1.42 -0.54 13.28
C ILE A 160 1.41 0.67 14.22
N ARG A 161 2.49 0.85 14.99
CA ARG A 161 2.62 1.94 15.96
C ARG A 161 2.56 3.31 15.30
N LYS A 162 3.28 3.49 14.19
CA LYS A 162 3.30 4.76 13.45
C LYS A 162 1.94 5.06 12.82
N VAL A 163 1.27 4.06 12.24
CA VAL A 163 -0.09 4.21 11.70
C VAL A 163 -1.06 4.65 12.79
N LYS A 164 -1.06 3.98 13.94
CA LYS A 164 -1.99 4.33 15.03
C LYS A 164 -1.68 5.68 15.67
N SER A 165 -0.41 6.04 15.78
CA SER A 165 0.01 7.36 16.26
C SER A 165 -0.50 8.48 15.35
N LYS A 166 -0.40 8.28 14.03
CA LYS A 166 -0.88 9.23 13.01
C LYS A 166 -2.41 9.29 12.93
N TYR A 167 -3.08 8.13 12.90
CA TYR A 167 -4.53 8.02 12.77
C TYR A 167 -5.13 7.35 14.01
N LYS A 168 -5.33 8.15 15.06
CA LYS A 168 -5.72 7.65 16.40
C LYS A 168 -7.04 6.89 16.42
N ASN A 169 -7.99 7.25 15.56
CA ASN A 169 -9.29 6.59 15.49
C ASN A 169 -9.37 5.47 14.44
N ALA A 170 -8.29 5.28 13.65
CA ALA A 170 -8.28 4.25 12.64
C ALA A 170 -8.34 2.86 13.26
N GLU A 171 -9.20 2.02 12.70
CA GLU A 171 -9.09 0.56 12.80
C GLU A 171 -7.93 0.09 11.91
N ILE A 172 -7.19 -0.92 12.34
CA ILE A 172 -6.08 -1.48 11.57
C ILE A 172 -6.38 -2.95 11.28
N TYR A 173 -6.43 -3.28 9.99
CA TYR A 173 -6.58 -4.65 9.50
C TYR A 173 -5.23 -5.11 8.93
N THR A 174 -4.66 -6.16 9.52
CA THR A 174 -3.44 -6.80 9.03
C THR A 174 -3.83 -7.95 8.11
N ILE A 175 -3.38 -7.92 6.86
CA ILE A 175 -3.70 -8.94 5.86
C ILE A 175 -2.57 -9.95 5.81
N ILE A 176 -2.90 -11.22 5.98
CA ILE A 176 -1.99 -12.33 5.67
C ILE A 176 -2.33 -12.80 4.27
N GLU A 177 -1.34 -12.68 3.38
CA GLU A 177 -1.49 -12.95 1.96
C GLU A 177 -1.63 -14.45 1.68
N SER A 178 -2.58 -14.79 0.80
CA SER A 178 -2.96 -16.17 0.49
C SER A 178 -1.82 -17.01 -0.07
N SER A 179 -0.82 -16.37 -0.68
CA SER A 179 0.36 -17.02 -1.27
C SER A 179 1.40 -17.47 -0.24
N ILE A 180 1.31 -16.99 1.00
CA ILE A 180 2.26 -17.33 2.06
C ILE A 180 1.96 -18.72 2.62
N GLN A 181 2.75 -19.70 2.21
CA GLN A 181 2.61 -21.09 2.68
C GLN A 181 3.32 -21.35 4.01
N ALA A 182 4.45 -20.68 4.26
CA ALA A 182 5.21 -20.87 5.50
C ALA A 182 4.60 -20.05 6.64
N GLU A 183 4.50 -20.62 7.84
CA GLU A 183 3.89 -19.96 9.01
C GLU A 183 4.75 -18.87 9.65
N LYS A 184 6.01 -18.67 9.23
CA LYS A 184 6.94 -17.71 9.84
C LYS A 184 6.36 -16.28 9.90
N MET A 185 6.02 -15.71 8.75
CA MET A 185 5.45 -14.35 8.67
C MET A 185 4.01 -14.27 9.21
N PRO A 186 3.10 -15.20 8.86
CA PRO A 186 1.74 -15.23 9.39
C PRO A 186 1.67 -15.28 10.92
N ARG A 187 2.54 -16.05 11.57
CA ARG A 187 2.64 -16.14 13.03
C ARG A 187 2.99 -14.79 13.65
N ILE A 188 3.97 -14.09 13.09
CA ILE A 188 4.39 -12.76 13.57
C ILE A 188 3.27 -11.74 13.39
N ILE A 189 2.59 -11.74 12.23
CA ILE A 189 1.46 -10.85 11.98
C ILE A 189 0.34 -11.09 13.01
N LYS A 190 -0.01 -12.36 13.28
CA LYS A 190 -1.01 -12.72 14.29
C LYS A 190 -0.60 -12.28 15.69
N GLU A 191 0.62 -12.60 16.08
CA GLU A 191 1.18 -12.24 17.39
C GLU A 191 1.13 -10.72 17.63
N LEU A 192 1.60 -9.92 16.67
CA LEU A 192 1.55 -8.47 16.75
C LEU A 192 0.11 -7.96 16.76
N SER A 193 -0.77 -8.56 15.97
CA SER A 193 -2.16 -8.13 15.91
C SER A 193 -2.90 -8.39 17.23
N ASP A 194 -2.69 -9.56 17.83
CA ASP A 194 -3.22 -9.91 19.14
C ASP A 194 -2.63 -8.99 20.23
N TYR A 195 -1.31 -8.73 20.17
CA TYR A 195 -0.63 -7.88 21.13
C TYR A 195 -1.13 -6.44 21.08
N TYR A 196 -1.30 -5.87 19.89
CA TYR A 196 -1.71 -4.48 19.70
C TYR A 196 -3.21 -4.28 19.63
N GLY A 197 -4.02 -5.33 19.46
CA GLY A 197 -5.46 -5.24 19.29
C GLY A 197 -5.90 -4.83 17.87
N THR A 198 -5.09 -5.14 16.85
CA THR A 198 -5.49 -4.98 15.44
C THR A 198 -6.26 -6.21 14.95
N THR A 199 -6.99 -6.08 13.85
CA THR A 199 -7.80 -7.19 13.31
C THR A 199 -7.02 -7.96 12.24
N VAL A 200 -6.83 -9.28 12.43
CA VAL A 200 -6.19 -10.15 11.43
C VAL A 200 -7.19 -10.58 10.36
N ILE A 201 -6.82 -10.38 9.11
CA ILE A 201 -7.48 -10.91 7.92
C ILE A 201 -6.59 -11.99 7.30
N ASP A 202 -6.78 -13.24 7.72
CA ASP A 202 -6.04 -14.39 7.16
C ASP A 202 -6.71 -14.91 5.88
N THR A 203 -6.30 -14.39 4.73
CA THR A 203 -6.95 -14.70 3.44
C THR A 203 -6.67 -16.12 2.95
N ARG A 204 -5.70 -16.82 3.54
CA ARG A 204 -5.47 -18.26 3.31
C ARG A 204 -6.67 -19.08 3.76
N ILE A 205 -7.36 -18.63 4.81
CA ILE A 205 -8.61 -19.25 5.27
C ILE A 205 -9.70 -19.10 4.22
N ALA A 206 -9.89 -17.91 3.65
CA ALA A 206 -10.88 -17.67 2.60
C ALA A 206 -10.65 -18.56 1.37
N PHE A 207 -9.38 -18.77 0.99
CA PHE A 207 -9.01 -19.68 -0.10
C PHE A 207 -9.34 -21.13 0.26
N LYS A 208 -8.95 -21.58 1.46
CA LYS A 208 -9.21 -22.94 1.95
C LYS A 208 -10.71 -23.25 2.03
N GLU A 209 -11.49 -22.34 2.59
CA GLU A 209 -12.95 -22.50 2.77
C GLU A 209 -13.72 -22.49 1.44
N SER A 210 -13.16 -21.88 0.39
CA SER A 210 -13.79 -21.89 -0.94
C SER A 210 -13.84 -23.27 -1.59
N SER A 211 -13.08 -24.25 -1.09
CA SER A 211 -12.91 -25.60 -1.68
C SER A 211 -12.44 -25.61 -3.15
N LYS A 212 -11.97 -24.46 -3.67
CA LYS A 212 -11.32 -24.36 -4.99
C LYS A 212 -9.82 -24.61 -4.87
N ASP A 213 -9.22 -25.18 -5.91
CA ASP A 213 -7.76 -25.31 -5.99
C ASP A 213 -7.11 -23.91 -6.02
N TYR A 214 -6.07 -23.71 -5.22
CA TYR A 214 -5.29 -22.47 -5.18
C TYR A 214 -4.88 -21.97 -6.58
N LYS A 215 -4.47 -22.88 -7.48
CA LYS A 215 -4.06 -22.55 -8.86
C LYS A 215 -5.19 -21.93 -9.68
N THR A 216 -6.45 -22.22 -9.35
CA THR A 216 -7.61 -21.62 -10.03
C THR A 216 -7.98 -20.25 -9.47
N LEU A 217 -7.45 -19.90 -8.29
CA LEU A 217 -7.67 -18.64 -7.59
C LEU A 217 -6.50 -17.66 -7.73
N SER A 218 -5.40 -18.09 -8.34
CA SER A 218 -4.20 -17.30 -8.53
C SER A 218 -3.89 -17.13 -10.02
N PHE A 219 -3.37 -15.96 -10.38
CA PHE A 219 -2.93 -15.63 -11.73
C PHE A 219 -1.60 -16.30 -12.08
N ASP A 220 -0.65 -16.31 -11.14
CA ASP A 220 0.73 -16.77 -11.37
C ASP A 220 1.31 -17.62 -10.21
N GLY A 221 0.45 -18.10 -9.31
CA GLY A 221 0.84 -18.81 -8.09
C GLY A 221 1.14 -17.89 -6.91
N THR A 222 1.27 -16.57 -7.12
CA THR A 222 1.47 -15.58 -6.04
C THR A 222 0.30 -14.62 -5.95
N HIS A 223 -0.04 -13.98 -7.06
CA HIS A 223 -1.07 -12.95 -7.13
C HIS A 223 -2.46 -13.60 -7.26
N PRO A 224 -3.45 -13.25 -6.42
CA PRO A 224 -4.83 -13.64 -6.63
C PRO A 224 -5.35 -13.17 -8.01
N ASN A 225 -6.18 -13.98 -8.64
CA ASN A 225 -6.91 -13.56 -9.85
C ASN A 225 -8.26 -12.93 -9.49
N ASN A 226 -9.14 -12.71 -10.48
CA ASN A 226 -10.47 -12.12 -10.25
C ASN A 226 -11.28 -12.89 -9.18
N ASP A 227 -11.29 -14.22 -9.24
CA ASP A 227 -11.98 -15.07 -8.27
C ASP A 227 -11.31 -15.01 -6.89
N GLY A 228 -9.98 -15.06 -6.85
CA GLY A 228 -9.19 -14.97 -5.62
C GLY A 228 -9.44 -13.65 -4.87
N TYR A 229 -9.42 -12.51 -5.56
CA TYR A 229 -9.72 -11.23 -4.90
C TYR A 229 -11.19 -11.04 -4.56
N THR A 230 -12.11 -11.74 -5.24
CA THR A 230 -13.51 -11.80 -4.82
C THR A 230 -13.63 -12.48 -3.45
N LEU A 231 -12.85 -13.55 -3.21
CA LEU A 231 -12.75 -14.17 -1.88
C LEU A 231 -12.15 -13.22 -0.84
N TYR A 232 -11.08 -12.49 -1.17
CA TYR A 232 -10.51 -11.47 -0.26
C TYR A 232 -11.55 -10.43 0.13
N SER A 233 -12.23 -9.83 -0.85
CA SER A 233 -13.21 -8.77 -0.63
C SER A 233 -14.37 -9.25 0.24
N ASN A 234 -14.92 -10.44 -0.06
CA ASN A 234 -15.97 -11.06 0.74
C ASN A 234 -15.51 -11.32 2.17
N TYR A 235 -14.30 -11.87 2.34
CA TYR A 235 -13.77 -12.21 3.65
C TYR A 235 -13.55 -10.97 4.52
N ILE A 236 -12.94 -9.92 3.96
CA ILE A 236 -12.77 -8.62 4.63
C ILE A 236 -14.13 -8.03 5.01
N TYR A 237 -15.07 -7.99 4.07
CA TYR A 237 -16.40 -7.45 4.31
C TYR A 237 -17.14 -8.21 5.43
N ASN A 238 -17.06 -9.54 5.44
CA ASN A 238 -17.64 -10.37 6.49
C ASN A 238 -17.03 -10.09 7.87
N HIS A 239 -15.73 -9.80 7.95
CA HIS A 239 -15.10 -9.36 9.19
C HIS A 239 -15.62 -7.99 9.63
N ILE A 240 -15.77 -7.04 8.71
CA ILE A 240 -16.37 -5.73 9.00
C ILE A 240 -17.80 -5.88 9.52
N THR A 241 -18.65 -6.68 8.88
CA THR A 241 -20.04 -6.89 9.30
C THR A 241 -20.15 -7.62 10.63
N LYS A 242 -19.31 -8.63 10.87
CA LYS A 242 -19.21 -9.30 12.18
C LYS A 242 -18.78 -8.33 13.27
N ARG A 243 -17.82 -7.45 12.99
CA ARG A 243 -17.39 -6.42 13.94
C ARG A 243 -18.53 -5.44 14.19
N LEU A 244 -19.22 -4.94 13.15
CA LEU A 244 -20.36 -4.02 13.27
C LEU A 244 -21.46 -4.52 14.23
N SER A 245 -21.78 -5.81 14.20
CA SER A 245 -22.82 -6.39 15.07
C SER A 245 -22.42 -6.47 16.55
N LEU A 246 -21.13 -6.37 16.86
CA LEU A 246 -20.58 -6.42 18.21
C LEU A 246 -20.43 -5.04 18.86
N ASN A 247 -20.73 -3.94 18.15
CA ASN A 247 -20.50 -2.56 18.61
C ASN A 247 -19.09 -2.36 19.21
N PRO A 248 -18.03 -2.64 18.43
CA PRO A 248 -16.70 -2.78 18.98
C PRO A 248 -16.12 -1.39 19.27
N VAL A 249 -15.30 -1.32 20.32
CA VAL A 249 -14.44 -0.16 20.57
C VAL A 249 -13.13 -0.40 19.84
N VAL A 250 -12.68 0.56 19.03
CA VAL A 250 -11.36 0.51 18.40
C VAL A 250 -10.31 0.77 19.47
N ASN A 251 -9.65 -0.30 19.92
CA ASN A 251 -8.66 -0.25 21.00
C ASN A 251 -7.32 -0.83 20.54
N VAL A 252 -6.68 -0.16 19.58
CA VAL A 252 -5.28 -0.48 19.26
C VAL A 252 -4.38 0.26 20.25
N ASP A 253 -3.73 -0.48 21.15
CA ASP A 253 -2.93 0.09 22.25
C ASP A 253 -1.44 0.09 21.93
N VAL A 254 -0.96 1.23 21.44
CA VAL A 254 0.45 1.45 21.07
C VAL A 254 1.29 2.06 22.20
N ASN A 255 0.75 2.19 23.41
CA ASN A 255 1.52 2.63 24.57
C ASN A 255 2.23 1.46 25.28
N LYS A 256 1.97 0.23 24.83
CA LYS A 256 2.68 -0.98 25.27
C LYS A 256 4.17 -0.90 24.93
N ARG A 257 4.96 -1.65 25.70
CA ARG A 257 6.38 -1.90 25.38
C ARG A 257 6.47 -2.60 24.02
N ASN A 258 7.57 -2.38 23.32
CA ASN A 258 7.81 -3.10 22.07
C ASN A 258 7.92 -4.60 22.36
N LEU A 259 7.27 -5.41 21.53
CA LEU A 259 7.36 -6.86 21.55
C LEU A 259 8.68 -7.32 20.92
N TYR A 260 9.09 -6.67 19.82
CA TYR A 260 10.39 -6.84 19.19
C TYR A 260 11.32 -5.71 19.64
N SER A 261 12.44 -6.06 20.27
CA SER A 261 13.38 -5.09 20.87
C SER A 261 13.86 -4.04 19.86
N ASN A 262 14.11 -4.45 18.62
CA ASN A 262 14.63 -3.57 17.57
C ASN A 262 13.59 -2.59 17.03
N SER A 263 12.30 -2.71 17.37
CA SER A 263 11.28 -1.75 16.90
C SER A 263 11.57 -0.31 17.33
N SER A 264 12.30 -0.10 18.44
CA SER A 264 12.63 1.25 18.91
C SER A 264 13.60 2.01 18.01
N ILE A 265 14.35 1.34 17.13
CA ILE A 265 15.26 2.04 16.20
C ILE A 265 14.52 2.58 14.98
N TYR A 266 13.35 2.02 14.64
CA TYR A 266 12.51 2.45 13.53
C TYR A 266 11.52 3.55 13.93
N GLN A 267 12.03 4.61 14.56
CA GLN A 267 11.22 5.76 14.95
C GLN A 267 11.02 6.73 13.80
N GLU A 268 12.10 7.17 13.16
CA GLU A 268 12.11 8.04 11.98
C GLU A 268 13.21 7.57 11.02
N ALA A 269 13.10 7.96 9.76
CA ALA A 269 14.19 7.81 8.81
C ALA A 269 14.26 8.96 7.83
N LYS A 270 15.46 9.21 7.33
CA LYS A 270 15.74 10.17 6.27
C LYS A 270 16.37 9.47 5.08
N LEU A 271 16.00 9.94 3.89
CA LEU A 271 16.71 9.59 2.67
C LEU A 271 17.86 10.58 2.47
N THR A 272 19.10 10.13 2.62
CA THR A 272 20.27 10.97 2.33
C THR A 272 20.71 10.74 0.89
N SER A 273 20.82 11.81 0.09
CA SER A 273 21.21 11.78 -1.32
C SER A 273 22.73 11.72 -1.54
N ALA A 274 23.49 11.15 -0.61
CA ALA A 274 24.96 11.18 -0.60
C ALA A 274 25.63 10.27 -1.66
N PHE A 275 24.90 9.85 -2.69
CA PHE A 275 25.48 9.11 -3.82
C PHE A 275 25.85 10.09 -4.92
N GLU A 276 27.14 10.33 -5.09
CA GLU A 276 27.63 10.60 -6.44
C GLU A 276 27.39 9.33 -7.26
N GLU A 277 26.72 9.46 -8.41
CA GLU A 277 26.42 8.35 -9.31
C GLU A 277 27.69 7.49 -9.50
N LEU A 278 27.58 6.18 -9.21
CA LEU A 278 28.68 5.24 -9.41
C LEU A 278 29.03 5.22 -10.91
N LYS A 279 30.07 5.96 -11.28
CA LYS A 279 30.48 6.15 -12.67
C LYS A 279 30.77 4.80 -13.33
N GLU A 280 30.48 4.73 -14.63
CA GLU A 280 30.82 3.59 -15.47
C GLU A 280 32.32 3.24 -15.33
N GLY A 281 32.63 1.98 -15.01
CA GLY A 281 34.00 1.52 -14.73
C GLY A 281 34.45 1.59 -13.26
N ALA A 282 33.67 2.19 -12.35
CA ALA A 282 33.95 2.13 -10.92
C ALA A 282 33.82 0.69 -10.40
N LYS A 283 34.79 0.23 -9.59
CA LYS A 283 34.74 -1.10 -8.96
C LYS A 283 34.07 -1.07 -7.58
N SER A 284 34.11 0.09 -6.92
CA SER A 284 33.52 0.28 -5.61
C SER A 284 33.25 1.76 -5.30
N SER A 285 32.29 2.03 -4.42
CA SER A 285 32.14 3.31 -3.71
C SER A 285 32.17 3.10 -2.21
N LYS A 286 32.67 4.08 -1.47
CA LYS A 286 32.68 4.11 0.00
C LYS A 286 32.01 5.38 0.49
N ILE A 287 31.07 5.24 1.43
CA ILE A 287 30.26 6.33 1.96
C ILE A 287 30.18 6.16 3.48
N ARG A 288 30.35 7.26 4.21
CA ARG A 288 30.16 7.27 5.66
C ARG A 288 28.70 7.55 6.00
N PHE A 289 28.19 6.89 7.03
CA PHE A 289 26.87 7.16 7.59
C PHE A 289 26.88 6.93 9.10
N ASN A 290 25.94 7.54 9.81
CA ASN A 290 25.73 7.30 11.24
C ASN A 290 24.37 6.61 11.43
N GLY A 291 24.28 5.75 12.44
CA GLY A 291 23.02 5.21 12.94
C GLY A 291 23.02 3.70 13.13
N SER A 292 21.98 3.21 13.80
CA SER A 292 21.87 1.81 14.22
C SER A 292 21.37 0.84 13.14
N TYR A 293 20.91 1.37 12.00
CA TYR A 293 20.50 0.57 10.84
C TYR A 293 20.83 1.28 9.53
N LEU A 294 20.84 0.51 8.45
CA LEU A 294 20.98 1.01 7.09
C LEU A 294 19.92 0.37 6.19
N GLY A 295 19.18 1.20 5.47
CA GLY A 295 18.44 0.83 4.27
C GLY A 295 19.00 1.52 3.03
N LEU A 296 18.62 1.04 1.85
CA LEU A 296 18.95 1.68 0.57
C LEU A 296 17.69 1.90 -0.25
N SER A 297 17.56 3.07 -0.87
CA SER A 297 16.60 3.34 -1.93
C SER A 297 17.24 3.09 -3.29
N ILE A 298 16.79 2.05 -3.98
CA ILE A 298 17.40 1.53 -5.21
C ILE A 298 16.41 1.70 -6.36
N ASN A 299 16.82 2.37 -7.44
CA ASN A 299 16.09 2.33 -8.70
C ASN A 299 16.44 1.04 -9.44
N LYS A 300 15.41 0.25 -9.73
CA LYS A 300 15.54 -1.02 -10.44
C LYS A 300 14.97 -0.89 -11.84
N ASN A 301 15.65 -1.43 -12.83
CA ASN A 301 15.25 -1.40 -14.23
C ASN A 301 15.91 -2.54 -15.04
N SER A 302 15.59 -2.66 -16.32
CA SER A 302 16.05 -3.78 -17.16
C SER A 302 17.55 -3.76 -17.46
N SER A 303 18.20 -2.61 -17.23
CA SER A 303 19.66 -2.45 -17.36
C SER A 303 20.42 -2.67 -16.05
N GLY A 304 19.72 -2.91 -14.94
CA GLY A 304 20.32 -3.10 -13.62
C GLY A 304 21.22 -4.33 -13.53
N GLY A 305 22.10 -4.32 -12.52
CA GLY A 305 23.12 -5.33 -12.28
C GLY A 305 23.19 -5.77 -10.83
N LYS A 306 24.10 -6.71 -10.56
CA LYS A 306 24.38 -7.19 -9.20
C LYS A 306 25.44 -6.33 -8.52
N PHE A 307 25.33 -6.20 -7.20
CA PHE A 307 26.31 -5.51 -6.37
C PHE A 307 26.35 -6.09 -4.97
N GLN A 308 27.50 -5.93 -4.33
CA GLN A 308 27.76 -6.43 -3.00
C GLN A 308 27.85 -5.26 -2.03
N ILE A 309 27.23 -5.44 -0.87
CA ILE A 309 27.25 -4.49 0.23
C ILE A 309 28.17 -4.99 1.32
N TYR A 310 29.07 -4.11 1.75
CA TYR A 310 29.95 -4.28 2.89
C TYR A 310 29.72 -3.13 3.87
N ILE A 311 29.75 -3.44 5.17
CA ILE A 311 29.73 -2.45 6.24
C ILE A 311 30.97 -2.67 7.09
N ASP A 312 31.77 -1.63 7.28
CA ASP A 312 33.04 -1.67 8.01
C ASP A 312 33.99 -2.80 7.53
N GLY A 313 33.99 -3.02 6.21
CA GLY A 313 34.80 -4.06 5.56
C GLY A 313 34.22 -5.48 5.63
N LYS A 314 33.12 -5.72 6.36
CA LYS A 314 32.44 -7.02 6.44
C LYS A 314 31.37 -7.14 5.36
N PHE A 315 31.38 -8.25 4.62
CA PHE A 315 30.32 -8.55 3.65
C PHE A 315 28.97 -8.74 4.36
N ILE A 316 27.94 -8.04 3.88
CA ILE A 316 26.57 -8.15 4.38
C ILE A 316 25.71 -8.98 3.42
N LYS A 317 25.57 -8.54 2.15
CA LYS A 317 24.78 -9.26 1.15
C LYS A 317 25.05 -8.81 -0.28
N GLU A 318 24.63 -9.63 -1.23
CA GLU A 318 24.51 -9.27 -2.65
C GLU A 318 23.08 -8.85 -2.96
N LEU A 319 22.93 -7.78 -3.75
CA LEU A 319 21.66 -7.25 -4.23
C LEU A 319 21.65 -7.17 -5.76
N SER A 320 20.46 -7.06 -6.34
CA SER A 320 20.25 -6.83 -7.76
C SER A 320 19.39 -5.60 -7.98
N SER A 321 19.83 -4.69 -8.86
CA SER A 321 19.03 -3.57 -9.36
C SER A 321 18.26 -3.94 -10.63
N TYR A 322 18.22 -5.20 -11.03
CA TYR A 322 17.41 -5.62 -12.18
C TYR A 322 15.92 -5.65 -11.82
N ASN A 323 15.09 -5.05 -12.67
CA ASN A 323 13.66 -5.31 -12.73
C ASN A 323 13.17 -5.14 -14.16
N LYS A 324 12.19 -5.93 -14.61
CA LYS A 324 11.68 -5.83 -15.99
C LYS A 324 11.17 -4.43 -16.33
N PHE A 325 10.58 -3.74 -15.34
CA PHE A 325 10.05 -2.38 -15.47
C PHE A 325 10.70 -1.45 -14.44
N PRO A 326 10.83 -0.15 -14.73
CA PRO A 326 11.35 0.81 -13.76
C PRO A 326 10.54 0.82 -12.46
N ILE A 327 11.20 0.67 -11.31
CA ILE A 327 10.59 0.76 -9.98
C ILE A 327 11.64 1.20 -8.95
N THR A 328 11.24 1.91 -7.91
CA THR A 328 12.12 2.22 -6.77
C THR A 328 11.76 1.32 -5.59
N HIS A 329 12.73 0.55 -5.10
CA HIS A 329 12.58 -0.27 -3.89
C HIS A 329 13.42 0.30 -2.75
N LYS A 330 12.86 0.31 -1.54
CA LYS A 330 13.57 0.60 -0.30
C LYS A 330 13.84 -0.72 0.41
N VAL A 331 15.10 -1.04 0.59
CA VAL A 331 15.53 -2.36 1.07
C VAL A 331 16.31 -2.17 2.36
N LEU A 332 15.85 -2.81 3.44
CA LEU A 332 16.63 -2.90 4.68
C LEU A 332 17.90 -3.70 4.40
N ILE A 333 19.07 -3.17 4.77
CA ILE A 333 20.37 -3.84 4.60
C ILE A 333 20.77 -4.56 5.87
N ILE A 334 20.75 -3.84 7.00
CA ILE A 334 21.15 -4.31 8.33
C ILE A 334 20.52 -3.40 9.39
N ASP A 335 20.23 -3.93 10.57
CA ASP A 335 19.58 -3.25 11.70
C ASP A 335 20.16 -3.63 13.07
N GLU A 336 21.38 -4.16 13.06
CA GLU A 336 22.12 -4.61 14.24
C GLU A 336 23.45 -3.84 14.35
N LEU A 337 23.46 -2.56 13.97
CA LEU A 337 24.64 -1.71 14.09
C LEU A 337 24.64 -0.97 15.45
N SER A 338 25.83 -0.62 15.92
CA SER A 338 25.95 0.36 17.00
C SER A 338 25.54 1.74 16.49
N ASP A 339 24.99 2.60 17.35
CA ASP A 339 24.70 3.99 16.99
C ASP A 339 26.00 4.82 16.94
N THR A 340 26.76 4.62 15.86
CA THR A 340 28.09 5.21 15.62
C THR A 340 28.27 5.51 14.13
N GLU A 341 29.43 6.08 13.77
CA GLU A 341 29.81 6.20 12.36
C GLU A 341 30.24 4.83 11.78
N HIS A 342 29.73 4.52 10.59
CA HIS A 342 30.01 3.33 9.81
C HIS A 342 30.43 3.66 8.38
N ILE A 343 31.11 2.74 7.72
CA ILE A 343 31.49 2.83 6.31
C ILE A 343 30.67 1.83 5.49
N LEU A 344 29.77 2.34 4.66
CA LEU A 344 29.15 1.60 3.57
C LEU A 344 30.13 1.48 2.41
N GLU A 345 30.48 0.27 2.02
CA GLU A 345 31.18 -0.02 0.77
C GLU A 345 30.28 -0.82 -0.18
N ILE A 346 30.04 -0.28 -1.37
CA ILE A 346 29.32 -0.95 -2.46
C ILE A 346 30.36 -1.42 -3.47
N ARG A 347 30.40 -2.72 -3.78
CA ARG A 347 31.27 -3.28 -4.82
C ARG A 347 30.46 -3.74 -6.02
N LEU A 348 31.01 -3.51 -7.22
CA LEU A 348 30.43 -3.90 -8.51
C LEU A 348 31.23 -5.07 -9.10
N PRO A 349 30.78 -6.33 -8.94
CA PRO A 349 31.47 -7.49 -9.51
C PRO A 349 31.45 -7.47 -11.04
N ASP A 350 30.33 -7.03 -11.62
CA ASP A 350 30.11 -6.89 -13.06
C ASP A 350 30.25 -5.42 -13.47
N SER A 351 31.43 -5.00 -13.91
CA SER A 351 31.73 -3.59 -14.25
C SER A 351 30.93 -3.00 -15.42
N ASN A 352 30.09 -3.80 -16.09
CA ASN A 352 29.38 -3.43 -17.32
C ASN A 352 27.91 -3.06 -17.09
N LYS A 353 27.45 -2.98 -15.83
CA LYS A 353 26.06 -2.64 -15.48
C LYS A 353 26.01 -1.45 -14.54
N LYS A 354 25.12 -0.49 -14.82
CA LYS A 354 24.92 0.70 -13.99
C LYS A 354 24.03 0.36 -12.79
N ILE A 355 24.33 0.98 -11.66
CA ILE A 355 23.52 0.85 -10.45
C ILE A 355 23.08 2.24 -10.02
N ASP A 356 21.76 2.41 -9.99
CA ASP A 356 21.12 3.67 -9.65
C ASP A 356 20.61 3.61 -8.21
N LEU A 357 21.40 4.19 -7.31
CA LEU A 357 21.10 4.32 -5.89
C LEU A 357 20.63 5.76 -5.62
N LYS A 358 19.39 5.91 -5.17
CA LYS A 358 18.83 7.23 -4.82
C LYS A 358 19.37 7.76 -3.50
N GLY A 359 19.66 6.88 -2.55
CA GLY A 359 19.98 7.32 -1.20
C GLY A 359 20.04 6.20 -0.18
N MET A 360 20.67 6.52 0.95
CA MET A 360 20.69 5.69 2.15
C MET A 360 19.49 6.07 2.99
N ILE A 361 18.94 5.10 3.69
CA ILE A 361 17.84 5.28 4.62
C ILE A 361 18.41 4.97 6.00
N THR A 362 18.56 6.00 6.81
CA THR A 362 19.10 5.95 8.17
C THR A 362 18.24 6.86 9.07
N GLU A 363 18.50 6.87 10.37
CA GLU A 363 17.82 7.71 11.38
C GLU A 363 17.81 9.22 11.07
#